data_AF-A0A2N9IBR5-F1
#
_entry.id   AF-A0A2N9IBR5-F1
#
_cell.length_a   1.000
_cell.length_b   1.000
_cell.length_c   1.000
_cell.angle_alpha   90.00
_cell.angle_beta   90.00
_cell.angle_gamma   90.00
#
_symmetry.space_group_name_H-M   'P 1'
#
loop_
_entity.id
_entity.type
_entity.pdbx_description
1 polymer ?
#
loop_
_entity_poly.entity_id
_entity_poly.type
_entity_poly.pdbx_seq_one_letter_code
_entity_poly.pdbx_strand_id
1 'polypeptide(L)'
;MCNVKLKWALGSAFGSDLNQLTRELFESAREPEFSDWMRRVRRRIHENPELAFEEYETSEVIRLELESLGIEHTWPFVKTGVVASIGSHSQLQPLFALRADMDALPIQP
;
A
#
# COMPACT_ATOMS: atom_id res chain seq x y z
N MET A 1 -27.51 -27.35 -2.88
CA MET A 1 -26.31 -28.04 -2.36
C MET A 1 -25.21 -27.92 -3.41
N CYS A 2 -24.31 -26.93 -3.27
CA CYS A 2 -23.12 -26.83 -4.09
C CYS A 2 -21.91 -27.05 -3.17
N ASN A 3 -21.19 -28.15 -3.41
CA ASN A 3 -20.15 -28.66 -2.54
C ASN A 3 -18.79 -28.19 -3.06
N VAL A 4 -18.28 -27.07 -2.53
CA VAL A 4 -16.92 -26.60 -2.87
C VAL A 4 -15.95 -27.19 -1.85
N LYS A 5 -15.38 -28.35 -2.19
CA LYS A 5 -14.21 -28.89 -1.50
C LYS A 5 -12.99 -28.04 -1.88
N LEU A 6 -12.66 -27.03 -1.07
CA LEU A 6 -11.35 -26.37 -1.10
C LEU A 6 -10.33 -27.27 -0.40
N LYS A 7 -9.73 -28.19 -1.17
CA LYS A 7 -8.50 -28.88 -0.76
C LYS A 7 -7.33 -27.92 -0.96
N TRP A 8 -6.85 -27.31 0.13
CA TRP A 8 -5.55 -26.67 0.17
C TRP A 8 -4.47 -27.76 0.15
N ALA A 9 -4.12 -28.21 -1.04
CA ALA A 9 -2.96 -29.07 -1.25
C ALA A 9 -1.81 -28.19 -1.74
N LEU A 10 -1.05 -27.59 -0.82
CA LEU A 10 0.25 -27.01 -1.14
C LEU A 10 1.26 -27.44 -0.07
N GLY A 11 2.08 -28.41 -0.47
CA GLY A 11 3.13 -29.01 0.32
C GLY A 11 4.38 -28.14 0.44
N SER A 12 5.35 -28.69 1.17
CA SER A 12 6.62 -28.10 1.65
C SER A 12 7.49 -27.33 0.64
N ALA A 13 7.22 -27.39 -0.67
CA ALA A 13 7.95 -26.62 -1.68
C ALA A 13 7.67 -25.11 -1.63
N PHE A 14 6.50 -24.69 -1.14
CA PHE A 14 6.14 -23.26 -1.07
C PHE A 14 6.96 -22.49 -0.01
N GLY A 15 7.49 -23.20 1.00
CA GLY A 15 8.18 -22.58 2.14
C GLY A 15 9.58 -22.04 1.82
N SER A 16 10.36 -22.70 0.96
CA SER A 16 11.68 -22.21 0.56
C SER A 16 11.59 -20.97 -0.33
N ASP A 17 10.63 -20.97 -1.26
CA ASP A 17 10.45 -19.92 -2.26
C ASP A 17 9.89 -18.65 -1.60
N LEU A 18 8.93 -18.80 -0.68
CA LEU A 18 8.45 -17.69 0.14
C LEU A 18 9.57 -17.05 0.98
N ASN A 19 10.43 -17.87 1.61
CA ASN A 19 11.54 -17.34 2.39
C ASN A 19 12.54 -16.57 1.52
N GLN A 20 12.75 -17.02 0.28
CA GLN A 20 13.62 -16.33 -0.67
C GLN A 20 13.00 -15.01 -1.13
N LEU A 21 11.73 -15.01 -1.57
CA LEU A 21 10.99 -13.81 -1.94
C LEU A 21 10.91 -12.80 -0.78
N THR A 22 10.72 -13.29 0.45
CA THR A 22 10.69 -12.45 1.65
C THR A 22 12.04 -11.76 1.84
N ARG A 23 13.15 -12.48 1.71
CA ARG A 23 14.49 -11.89 1.77
C ARG A 23 14.71 -10.84 0.68
N GLU A 24 14.39 -11.17 -0.56
CA GLU A 24 14.52 -10.25 -1.70
C GLU A 24 13.68 -8.98 -1.52
N LEU A 25 12.45 -9.12 -1.02
CA LEU A 25 11.59 -7.98 -0.69
C LEU A 25 12.21 -7.14 0.44
N PHE A 26 12.73 -7.77 1.49
CA PHE A 26 13.38 -7.05 2.59
C PHE A 26 14.64 -6.31 2.15
N GLU A 27 15.48 -6.93 1.31
CA GLU A 27 16.69 -6.27 0.80
C GLU A 27 16.33 -5.11 -0.14
N SER A 28 15.39 -5.30 -1.06
CA SER A 28 14.94 -4.22 -1.96
C SER A 28 14.33 -3.03 -1.18
N ALA A 29 13.59 -3.28 -0.10
CA ALA A 29 13.06 -2.24 0.78
C ALA A 29 14.15 -1.48 1.56
N ARG A 30 15.37 -2.03 1.66
CA ARG A 30 16.50 -1.42 2.37
C ARG A 30 17.46 -0.68 1.46
N GLU A 31 17.31 -0.82 0.14
CA GLU A 31 18.15 -0.10 -0.82
C GLU A 31 18.13 1.41 -0.53
N PRO A 32 19.30 2.09 -0.57
CA PRO A 32 19.41 3.48 -0.13
C PRO A 32 18.43 4.41 -0.85
N GLU A 33 18.27 4.22 -2.17
CA GLU A 33 17.38 5.02 -3.00
C GLU A 33 15.92 4.92 -2.55
N PHE A 34 15.43 3.69 -2.35
CA PHE A 34 14.06 3.44 -1.88
C PHE A 34 13.86 3.97 -0.45
N SER A 35 14.83 3.73 0.43
CA SER A 35 14.80 4.21 1.82
C SER A 35 14.78 5.74 1.89
N ASP A 36 15.54 6.42 1.03
CA ASP A 36 15.57 7.88 0.95
C ASP A 36 14.27 8.43 0.37
N TRP A 37 13.69 7.79 -0.64
CA TRP A 37 12.36 8.13 -1.14
C TRP A 37 11.30 8.04 -0.04
N MET A 38 11.25 6.93 0.69
CA MET A 38 10.35 6.75 1.84
C MET A 38 10.52 7.85 2.89
N ARG A 39 11.77 8.23 3.22
CA ARG A 39 12.05 9.33 4.17
C ARG A 39 11.56 10.68 3.64
N ARG A 40 11.74 10.97 2.35
CA ARG A 40 11.28 12.22 1.73
C ARG A 40 9.76 12.34 1.77
N VAL A 41 9.04 11.30 1.35
CA VAL A 41 7.57 11.26 1.40
C VAL A 41 7.07 11.45 2.83
N ARG A 42 7.64 10.69 3.78
CA ARG A 42 7.28 10.82 5.21
C ARG A 42 7.51 12.24 5.74
N ARG A 43 8.65 12.87 5.41
CA ARG A 43 8.95 14.24 5.85
C ARG A 43 7.94 15.24 5.28
N ARG A 44 7.62 15.15 3.99
CA ARG A 44 6.64 16.03 3.34
C ARG A 44 5.27 15.96 4.03
N ILE A 45 4.78 14.75 4.33
CA ILE A 45 3.52 14.56 5.05
C ILE A 45 3.61 15.09 6.49
N HIS A 46 4.75 14.86 7.17
CA HIS A 46 4.92 15.27 8.56
C HIS A 46 5.17 16.77 8.75
N GLU A 47 5.65 17.47 7.72
CA GLU A 47 5.86 18.93 7.72
C GLU A 47 4.54 19.71 7.64
N ASN A 48 3.49 19.11 7.05
CA ASN A 48 2.14 19.68 7.01
C ASN A 48 1.09 18.67 7.50
N PRO A 49 0.99 18.46 8.83
CA PRO A 49 0.00 17.53 9.38
C PRO A 49 -1.43 18.06 9.20
N GLU A 50 -2.27 17.31 8.50
CA GLU A 50 -3.69 17.64 8.28
C GLU A 50 -4.61 16.79 9.17
N LEU A 51 -5.74 17.36 9.60
CA LEU A 51 -6.72 16.67 10.44
C LEU A 51 -7.62 15.72 9.64
N ALA A 52 -8.34 14.87 10.37
CA ALA A 52 -9.30 13.94 9.80
C ALA A 52 -10.29 14.63 8.84
N PHE A 53 -10.38 14.10 7.61
CA PHE A 53 -11.18 14.60 6.48
C PHE A 53 -10.76 15.93 5.86
N GLU A 54 -9.60 16.46 6.25
CA GLU A 54 -9.01 17.69 5.72
C GLU A 54 -7.66 17.43 5.03
N GLU A 55 -7.30 16.17 4.78
CA GLU A 55 -6.02 15.69 4.26
C GLU A 55 -5.86 15.91 2.74
N TYR A 56 -6.13 17.12 2.26
CA TYR A 56 -6.11 17.44 0.83
C TYR A 56 -4.70 17.40 0.25
N GLU A 57 -3.71 17.95 0.95
CA GLU A 57 -2.32 17.96 0.51
C GLU A 57 -1.69 16.57 0.66
N THR A 58 -1.96 15.88 1.76
CA THR A 58 -1.50 14.51 1.99
C THR A 58 -2.05 13.56 0.93
N SER A 59 -3.34 13.69 0.59
CA SER A 59 -3.97 12.95 -0.49
C SER A 59 -3.33 13.27 -1.85
N GLU A 60 -2.98 14.54 -2.11
CA GLU A 60 -2.25 14.93 -3.32
C GLU A 60 -0.86 14.29 -3.40
N VAL A 61 -0.09 14.29 -2.30
CA VAL A 61 1.20 13.61 -2.24
C VAL A 61 1.05 12.15 -2.63
N ILE A 62 0.09 11.44 -2.02
CA ILE A 62 -0.14 10.00 -2.30
C ILE A 62 -0.50 9.77 -3.76
N ARG A 63 -1.39 10.58 -4.35
CA ARG A 63 -1.76 10.45 -5.76
C ARG A 63 -0.58 10.68 -6.69
N LEU A 64 0.25 11.70 -6.45
CA LEU A 64 1.44 11.96 -7.25
C LEU A 64 2.46 10.81 -7.17
N GLU A 65 2.66 10.23 -5.98
CA GLU A 65 3.54 9.06 -5.83
C GLU A 65 2.96 7.84 -6.58
N LEU A 66 1.65 7.57 -6.47
CA LEU A 66 0.99 6.48 -7.21
C LEU A 66 1.07 6.67 -8.73
N GLU A 67 0.85 7.89 -9.22
CA GLU A 67 1.01 8.25 -10.64
C GLU A 67 2.45 8.02 -11.13
N SER A 68 3.45 8.42 -10.34
CA SER A 68 4.86 8.22 -10.67
C SER A 68 5.25 6.74 -10.78
N LEU A 69 4.58 5.88 -9.99
CA LEU A 69 4.74 4.43 -9.99
C LEU A 69 3.89 3.75 -11.08
N GLY A 70 3.05 4.49 -11.80
CA GLY A 70 2.12 3.95 -12.80
C GLY A 70 0.99 3.11 -12.21
N ILE A 71 0.59 3.38 -10.96
CA ILE A 71 -0.46 2.65 -10.25
C ILE A 71 -1.80 3.36 -10.44
N GLU A 72 -2.77 2.64 -10.99
CA GLU A 72 -4.14 3.12 -11.10
C GLU A 72 -4.78 3.30 -9.73
N HIS A 73 -5.44 4.44 -9.54
CA HIS A 73 -6.09 4.79 -8.28
C HIS A 73 -7.39 5.56 -8.50
N THR A 74 -8.26 5.50 -7.50
CA THR A 74 -9.54 6.20 -7.43
C THR A 74 -9.48 7.27 -6.34
N TRP A 75 -9.87 8.48 -6.70
CA TRP A 75 -10.05 9.62 -5.81
C TRP A 75 -11.15 10.53 -6.40
N PRO A 76 -12.01 11.18 -5.59
CA PRO A 76 -12.06 11.12 -4.12
C PRO A 76 -12.77 9.87 -3.58
N PHE A 77 -12.28 9.32 -2.45
CA PHE A 77 -12.95 8.27 -1.69
C PHE A 77 -13.21 8.74 -0.26
N VAL A 78 -14.48 8.86 0.15
CA VAL A 78 -14.87 9.42 1.47
C VAL A 78 -14.16 10.78 1.72
N LYS A 79 -14.32 11.71 0.77
CA LYS A 79 -13.65 13.02 0.67
C LYS A 79 -12.18 12.95 0.22
N THR A 80 -11.25 12.68 1.11
CA THR A 80 -9.80 12.81 0.88
C THR A 80 -9.11 11.47 0.66
N GLY A 81 -9.77 10.36 1.00
CA GLY A 81 -9.23 9.00 0.84
C GLY A 81 -8.88 8.64 -0.60
N VAL A 82 -7.90 7.75 -0.74
CA VAL A 82 -7.41 7.21 -2.01
C VAL A 82 -7.49 5.69 -1.96
N VAL A 83 -7.95 5.06 -3.03
CA VAL A 83 -7.94 3.60 -3.20
C VAL A 83 -7.13 3.26 -4.44
N ALA A 84 -6.10 2.44 -4.29
CA ALA A 84 -5.24 2.00 -5.39
C ALA A 84 -5.31 0.49 -5.56
N SER A 85 -5.10 0.02 -6.79
CA SER A 85 -5.11 -1.41 -7.11
C SER A 85 -3.90 -1.80 -7.95
N ILE A 86 -3.28 -2.93 -7.61
CA ILE A 86 -2.13 -3.49 -8.32
C ILE A 86 -2.48 -4.92 -8.75
N GLY A 87 -2.23 -5.24 -10.02
CA GLY A 87 -2.51 -6.57 -10.59
C GLY A 87 -3.84 -6.64 -11.36
N SER A 88 -4.16 -7.83 -11.88
CA SER A 88 -5.35 -8.02 -12.72
C SER A 88 -6.62 -8.28 -11.90
N HIS A 89 -7.71 -7.57 -12.25
CA HIS A 89 -9.03 -7.72 -11.63
C HIS A 89 -9.80 -8.98 -12.07
N SER A 90 -9.15 -10.15 -12.04
CA SER A 90 -9.83 -11.42 -12.31
C SER A 90 -10.56 -11.92 -11.07
N GLN A 91 -11.85 -12.26 -11.21
CA GLN A 91 -12.72 -12.75 -10.13
C GLN A 91 -12.23 -14.05 -9.46
N LEU A 92 -11.23 -14.73 -10.05
CA LEU A 92 -10.69 -16.00 -9.57
C LEU A 92 -9.39 -15.86 -8.76
N GLN A 93 -8.85 -14.64 -8.61
CA GLN A 93 -7.62 -14.41 -7.87
C GLN A 93 -7.89 -13.96 -6.42
N PRO A 94 -7.08 -14.39 -5.45
CA PRO A 94 -7.20 -13.91 -4.07
C PRO A 94 -6.90 -12.40 -4.01
N LEU A 95 -7.80 -11.64 -3.38
CA LEU A 95 -7.64 -10.21 -3.15
C LEU A 95 -7.01 -9.98 -1.77
N PHE A 96 -5.92 -9.22 -1.73
CA PHE A 96 -5.28 -8.76 -0.50
C PHE A 96 -5.38 -7.24 -0.42
N ALA A 97 -5.87 -6.73 0.70
CA ALA A 97 -6.01 -5.30 0.94
C ALA A 97 -5.02 -4.84 2.02
N LEU A 98 -4.32 -3.74 1.73
CA LEU A 98 -3.49 -3.01 2.70
C LEU A 98 -4.19 -1.68 2.99
N ARG A 99 -4.17 -1.25 4.26
CA ARG A 99 -4.83 -0.03 4.71
C ARG A 99 -3.86 0.79 5.56
N ALA A 100 -3.78 2.08 5.28
CA ALA A 100 -3.04 3.07 6.06
C ALA A 100 -3.95 4.28 6.32
N ASP A 101 -3.73 4.94 7.45
CA ASP A 101 -4.37 6.20 7.80
C ASP A 101 -3.48 7.39 7.42
N MET A 102 -4.11 8.52 7.11
CA MET A 102 -3.45 9.73 6.63
C MET A 102 -3.60 10.91 7.60
N ASP A 103 -4.54 10.85 8.54
CA ASP A 103 -4.86 11.95 9.44
C ASP A 103 -3.81 12.10 10.55
N ALA A 104 -3.54 13.35 10.89
CA ALA A 104 -2.75 13.74 12.04
C ALA A 104 -3.64 14.04 13.24
N LEU A 105 -3.02 14.00 14.42
CA LEU A 105 -3.65 14.45 15.66
C LEU A 105 -3.42 15.96 15.87
N PRO A 106 -4.35 16.66 16.53
CA PRO A 106 -4.18 18.06 16.88
C PRO A 106 -3.16 18.21 18.02
N ILE A 107 -1.88 18.21 17.67
CA ILE A 107 -0.77 18.38 18.61
C ILE A 107 -0.04 19.67 18.25
N GLN A 108 0.21 20.52 19.25
CA GLN A 108 1.05 21.70 19.05
C GLN A 108 2.52 21.29 19.17
N PRO A 109 3.39 21.68 18.21
CA PRO A 109 4.82 21.40 18.27
C PRO A 109 5.51 22.11 19.44
#